data_AF-A0A7S3CMC9-F1
#
_entry.id   AF-A0A7S3CMC9-F1
#
_cell.length_a   1.000
_cell.length_b   1.000
_cell.length_c   1.000
_cell.angle_alpha   90.00
_cell.angle_beta   90.00
_cell.angle_gamma   90.00
#
_symmetry.space_group_name_H-M   'P 1'
#
loop_
_entity.id
_entity.type
_entity.pdbx_description
1 polymer ?
#
loop_
_entity_poly.entity_id
_entity_poly.type
_entity_poly.pdbx_seq_one_letter_code
_entity_poly.pdbx_strand_id
1 'polypeptide(L)'
;KQRNIAHYVGLDLSHALVAEAKKRYDENVVKPFMEEKRQSQMRNRGGQNGQAQVFKAVFVVGDAGDEKNLVDTLLRQEVKDVRLKIGFDIVSTQFAIHYMFESEAKLRAFFRNVSDRLEPGGFFIGTTIDSDELVFRVREFGDSNNSISNDYFHVVLP
;
A
#
# COMPACT_ATOMS: atom_id res chain seq x y z
N LYS A 1 -8.19 -21.37 7.35
CA LYS A 1 -7.09 -21.47 6.37
C LYS A 1 -6.39 -20.12 6.31
N GLN A 2 -5.09 -20.07 6.61
CA GLN A 2 -4.29 -18.86 6.44
C GLN A 2 -4.22 -18.54 4.94
N ARG A 3 -4.67 -17.35 4.54
CA ARG A 3 -4.59 -16.89 3.15
C ARG A 3 -3.24 -16.20 2.99
N ASN A 4 -2.37 -16.78 2.16
CA ASN A 4 -1.09 -16.17 1.84
C ASN A 4 -1.25 -15.26 0.62
N ILE A 5 -0.65 -14.08 0.68
CA ILE A 5 -0.58 -13.17 -0.46
C ILE A 5 0.29 -13.83 -1.53
N ALA A 6 -0.13 -13.76 -2.80
CA ALA A 6 0.66 -14.27 -3.92
C ALA A 6 1.49 -13.16 -4.59
N HIS A 7 0.89 -11.97 -4.74
CA HIS A 7 1.51 -10.80 -5.35
C HIS A 7 1.20 -9.55 -4.53
N TYR A 8 2.16 -8.62 -4.48
CA TYR A 8 2.07 -7.35 -3.79
C TYR A 8 2.56 -6.23 -4.71
N VAL A 9 1.82 -5.13 -4.76
CA VAL A 9 2.25 -3.89 -5.41
C VAL A 9 2.27 -2.81 -4.34
N GLY A 10 3.45 -2.29 -4.03
CA GLY A 10 3.63 -1.13 -3.16
C GLY A 10 3.74 0.14 -4.00
N LEU A 11 2.92 1.15 -3.70
CA LEU A 11 2.95 2.45 -4.37
C LEU A 11 3.09 3.55 -3.33
N ASP A 12 4.02 4.46 -3.56
CA ASP A 12 4.18 5.68 -2.77
C ASP A 12 4.63 6.85 -3.66
N LEU A 13 4.36 8.08 -3.25
CA LEU A 13 4.84 9.26 -3.96
C LEU A 13 6.36 9.44 -3.84
N SER A 14 6.96 8.94 -2.74
CA SER A 14 8.37 9.15 -2.42
C SER A 14 9.26 8.03 -2.94
N HIS A 15 10.21 8.40 -3.79
CA HIS A 15 11.25 7.49 -4.27
C HIS A 15 12.09 6.90 -3.13
N ALA A 16 12.40 7.69 -2.09
CA ALA A 16 13.19 7.21 -0.96
C ALA A 16 12.43 6.16 -0.14
N LEU A 17 11.13 6.36 0.10
CA LEU A 17 10.30 5.41 0.85
C LEU A 17 10.07 4.11 0.06
N VAL A 18 9.87 4.21 -1.25
CA VAL A 18 9.77 3.03 -2.14
C VAL A 18 11.07 2.22 -2.14
N ALA A 19 12.22 2.87 -2.24
CA ALA A 19 13.51 2.19 -2.19
C ALA A 19 13.75 1.48 -0.85
N GLU A 20 13.40 2.14 0.26
CA GLU A 20 13.49 1.56 1.60
C GLU A 20 12.51 0.39 1.79
N ALA A 21 11.27 0.50 1.30
CA ALA A 21 10.29 -0.59 1.35
C ALA A 21 10.78 -1.82 0.57
N LYS A 22 11.36 -1.61 -0.62
CA LYS A 22 11.97 -2.68 -1.41
C LYS A 22 13.13 -3.34 -0.66
N LYS A 23 14.04 -2.54 -0.08
CA LYS A 23 15.16 -3.05 0.71
C LYS A 23 14.68 -3.92 1.87
N ARG A 24 13.67 -3.46 2.62
CA ARG A 24 13.08 -4.24 3.74
C ARG A 24 12.45 -5.55 3.28
N TYR A 25 11.77 -5.55 2.14
CA TYR A 25 11.24 -6.78 1.56
C TYR A 25 12.36 -7.76 1.20
N ASP A 26 13.43 -7.29 0.56
CA ASP A 26 14.58 -8.13 0.21
C ASP A 26 15.27 -8.69 1.47
N GLU A 27 15.46 -7.87 2.51
CA GLU A 27 16.16 -8.23 3.74
C GLU A 27 15.35 -9.11 4.69
N ASN A 28 14.06 -8.83 4.87
CA ASN A 28 13.23 -9.48 5.90
C ASN A 28 12.32 -10.58 5.35
N VAL A 29 12.13 -10.66 4.02
CA VAL A 29 11.27 -11.68 3.40
C VAL A 29 12.10 -12.59 2.49
N VAL A 30 12.83 -12.01 1.52
CA VAL A 30 13.51 -12.82 0.50
C VAL A 30 14.73 -13.53 1.06
N LYS A 31 15.65 -12.82 1.74
CA LYS A 31 16.87 -13.44 2.29
C LYS A 31 16.56 -14.60 3.27
N PRO A 32 15.69 -14.43 4.30
CA PRO A 32 15.41 -15.49 5.26
C PRO A 32 14.78 -16.72 4.59
N PHE A 33 13.83 -16.49 3.67
CA PHE A 33 13.21 -17.58 2.90
C PHE A 33 14.24 -18.36 2.07
N MET A 34 15.17 -17.67 1.42
CA MET A 34 16.21 -18.33 0.61
C MET A 34 17.19 -19.13 1.46
N GLU A 35 17.52 -18.66 2.66
CA GLU A 35 18.33 -19.40 3.62
C GLU A 35 17.63 -20.66 4.12
N GLU A 36 16.36 -20.55 4.52
CA GLU A 36 15.54 -21.69 4.94
C GLU A 36 15.39 -22.74 3.82
N LYS A 37 15.16 -22.27 2.58
CA LYS A 37 15.08 -23.12 1.39
C LYS A 37 16.39 -23.86 1.12
N ARG A 38 17.54 -23.22 1.29
CA ARG A 38 18.85 -23.88 1.14
C ARG A 38 19.07 -24.95 2.21
N GLN A 39 18.75 -24.64 3.47
CA GLN A 39 18.91 -25.58 4.58
C GLN A 39 17.99 -26.81 4.44
N SER A 40 16.74 -26.61 4.02
CA SER A 40 15.78 -27.70 3.79
C SER A 40 16.18 -28.61 2.63
N GLN A 41 16.73 -28.06 1.53
CA GLN A 41 17.25 -28.85 0.41
C GLN A 41 18.47 -29.70 0.80
N MET A 42 19.34 -29.20 1.68
CA MET A 42 20.46 -29.99 2.21
C MET A 42 20.00 -31.15 3.10
N ARG A 43 18.90 -30.97 3.85
CA ARG A 43 18.36 -32.00 4.76
C ARG A 43 17.51 -33.07 4.06
N ASN A 44 16.81 -32.71 2.98
CA ASN A 44 15.82 -33.58 2.35
C ASN A 44 16.21 -33.92 0.89
N ARG A 45 17.07 -34.94 0.71
CA ARG A 45 17.58 -35.37 -0.61
C ARG A 45 16.57 -36.17 -1.48
N GLY A 46 15.35 -36.43 -1.01
CA GLY A 46 14.40 -37.31 -1.72
C GLY A 46 12.91 -37.03 -1.57
N GLY A 47 12.51 -35.91 -0.96
CA GLY A 47 11.09 -35.58 -0.75
C GLY A 47 10.54 -34.62 -1.80
N GLN A 48 9.39 -34.94 -2.42
CA GLN A 48 8.58 -34.00 -3.19
C GLN A 48 8.00 -32.95 -2.24
N ASN A 49 8.77 -31.91 -1.92
CA ASN A 49 8.23 -30.76 -1.19
C ASN A 49 7.47 -29.87 -2.17
N GLY A 50 6.21 -29.56 -1.83
CA GLY A 50 5.46 -28.49 -2.48
C GLY A 50 6.32 -27.22 -2.52
N GLN A 51 6.29 -26.52 -3.64
CA GLN A 51 7.06 -25.29 -3.82
C GLN A 51 6.50 -24.20 -2.90
N ALA A 52 6.95 -24.16 -1.65
CA ALA A 52 6.82 -22.94 -0.86
C ALA A 52 7.45 -21.81 -1.69
N GLN A 53 6.73 -20.70 -1.84
CA GLN A 53 7.16 -19.51 -2.54
C GLN A 53 6.82 -18.30 -1.67
N VAL A 54 7.73 -17.33 -1.63
CA VAL A 54 7.40 -15.99 -1.14
C VAL A 54 6.48 -15.29 -2.12
N PHE A 55 5.63 -14.39 -1.61
CA PHE A 55 4.83 -13.54 -2.46
C PHE A 55 5.75 -12.69 -3.35
N LYS A 56 5.37 -12.43 -4.59
CA LYS A 56 6.15 -11.54 -5.48
C LYS A 56 5.78 -10.10 -5.21
N ALA A 57 6.76 -9.22 -5.02
CA ALA A 57 6.52 -7.81 -4.76
C ALA A 57 7.07 -6.93 -5.89
N VAL A 58 6.30 -5.91 -6.28
CA VAL A 58 6.74 -4.80 -7.14
C VAL A 58 6.53 -3.51 -6.35
N PHE A 59 7.48 -2.58 -6.44
CA PHE A 59 7.41 -1.30 -5.75
C PHE A 59 7.51 -0.18 -6.78
N VAL A 60 6.60 0.78 -6.73
CA VAL A 60 6.48 1.81 -7.75
C VAL A 60 6.33 3.18 -7.13
N VAL A 61 6.95 4.16 -7.76
CA VAL A 61 6.83 5.57 -7.38
C VAL A 61 5.74 6.22 -8.22
N GLY A 62 4.78 6.90 -7.59
CA GLY A 62 3.76 7.65 -8.31
C GLY A 62 2.73 8.31 -7.39
N ASP A 63 2.09 9.37 -7.88
CA ASP A 63 0.94 9.99 -7.21
C ASP A 63 -0.33 9.21 -7.57
N ALA A 64 -0.92 8.50 -6.60
CA ALA A 64 -2.14 7.73 -6.81
C ALA A 64 -3.37 8.60 -7.14
N GLY A 65 -3.33 9.89 -6.84
CA GLY A 65 -4.36 10.87 -7.14
C GLY A 65 -4.15 11.62 -8.46
N ASP A 66 -3.07 11.37 -9.19
CA ASP A 66 -2.89 11.91 -10.54
C ASP A 66 -3.55 10.98 -11.57
N GLU A 67 -4.44 11.53 -12.39
CA GLU A 67 -5.17 10.81 -13.44
C GLU A 67 -4.25 10.15 -14.48
N LYS A 68 -3.02 10.65 -14.65
CA LYS A 68 -2.02 10.10 -15.57
C LYS A 68 -1.28 8.90 -14.97
N ASN A 69 -1.27 8.79 -13.65
CA ASN A 69 -0.59 7.74 -12.90
C ASN A 69 -1.50 6.53 -12.68
N LEU A 70 -1.99 5.96 -13.77
CA LEU A 70 -2.68 4.67 -13.70
C LEU A 70 -1.69 3.61 -13.23
N VAL A 71 -2.12 2.74 -12.31
CA VAL A 71 -1.28 1.67 -11.73
C VAL A 71 -0.63 0.81 -12.83
N ASP A 72 -1.31 0.56 -13.95
CA ASP A 72 -0.72 -0.14 -15.10
C ASP A 72 0.42 0.63 -15.77
N THR A 73 0.26 1.94 -15.94
CA THR A 73 1.29 2.80 -16.54
C THR A 73 2.54 2.77 -15.70
N LEU A 74 2.37 2.88 -14.39
CA LEU A 74 3.43 2.82 -13.40
C LEU A 74 4.09 1.42 -13.39
N LEU A 75 3.30 0.35 -13.38
CA LEU A 75 3.81 -1.03 -13.37
C LEU A 75 4.53 -1.42 -14.67
N ARG A 76 4.17 -0.85 -15.82
CA ARG A 76 4.87 -1.08 -17.10
C ARG A 76 6.31 -0.56 -17.09
N GLN A 77 6.65 0.40 -16.22
CA GLN A 77 8.02 0.87 -16.06
C GLN A 77 8.88 -0.17 -15.34
N GLU A 78 8.28 -0.93 -14.43
CA GLU A 78 8.97 -1.90 -13.57
C GLU A 78 8.90 -3.34 -14.11
N VAL A 79 7.86 -3.67 -14.90
CA VAL A 79 7.58 -5.03 -15.36
C VAL A 79 7.47 -5.07 -16.89
N LYS A 80 8.45 -5.72 -17.54
CA LYS A 80 8.58 -5.75 -19.01
C LYS A 80 7.51 -6.58 -19.74
N ASP A 81 6.86 -7.53 -19.06
CA ASP A 81 5.88 -8.48 -19.62
C ASP A 81 4.48 -8.32 -19.00
N VAL A 82 3.98 -7.09 -18.80
CA VAL A 82 2.58 -6.87 -18.42
C VAL A 82 1.67 -7.12 -19.62
N ARG A 83 1.31 -8.40 -19.82
CA ARG A 83 0.43 -8.86 -20.91
C ARG A 83 -1.07 -8.77 -20.57
N LEU A 84 -1.43 -8.47 -19.33
CA LEU A 84 -2.81 -8.41 -18.86
C LEU A 84 -3.05 -7.19 -17.96
N LYS A 85 -4.28 -6.69 -17.97
CA LYS A 85 -4.82 -5.75 -16.97
C LYS A 85 -4.57 -6.37 -15.59
N ILE A 86 -3.78 -5.72 -14.74
CA ILE A 86 -3.55 -6.21 -13.37
C ILE A 86 -4.77 -5.85 -12.54
N GLY A 87 -5.36 -6.86 -11.90
CA GLY A 87 -6.44 -6.73 -10.92
C GLY A 87 -5.98 -7.19 -9.54
N PHE A 88 -6.69 -6.73 -8.51
CA PHE A 88 -6.39 -6.98 -7.10
C PHE A 88 -7.62 -7.50 -6.37
N ASP A 89 -7.42 -8.53 -5.54
CA ASP A 89 -8.44 -8.98 -4.59
C ASP A 89 -8.63 -7.96 -3.46
N ILE A 90 -7.57 -7.21 -3.12
CA ILE A 90 -7.56 -6.22 -2.04
C ILE A 90 -6.74 -5.01 -2.49
N VAL A 91 -7.31 -3.83 -2.33
CA VAL A 91 -6.59 -2.56 -2.38
C VAL A 91 -6.55 -1.99 -0.97
N SER A 92 -5.36 -1.68 -0.47
CA SER A 92 -5.15 -1.20 0.90
C SER A 92 -4.50 0.17 0.90
N THR A 93 -5.12 1.15 1.57
CA THR A 93 -4.59 2.50 1.72
C THR A 93 -4.63 2.92 3.18
N GLN A 94 -3.49 2.79 3.87
CA GLN A 94 -3.39 3.05 5.30
C GLN A 94 -2.84 4.47 5.54
N PHE A 95 -3.55 5.28 6.30
CA PHE A 95 -3.15 6.64 6.69
C PHE A 95 -2.77 7.57 5.53
N ALA A 96 -3.39 7.40 4.37
CA ALA A 96 -3.06 8.20 3.18
C ALA A 96 -4.26 8.76 2.41
N ILE A 97 -5.48 8.25 2.64
CA ILE A 97 -6.67 8.64 1.86
C ILE A 97 -6.97 10.15 2.01
N HIS A 98 -6.78 10.72 3.21
CA HIS A 98 -7.03 12.14 3.47
C HIS A 98 -6.18 13.08 2.59
N TYR A 99 -5.01 12.68 2.10
CA TYR A 99 -4.23 13.49 1.17
C TYR A 99 -4.90 13.64 -0.21
N MET A 100 -5.81 12.73 -0.56
CA MET A 100 -6.55 12.78 -1.82
C MET A 100 -7.71 13.77 -1.78
N PHE A 101 -8.12 14.24 -0.59
CA PHE A 101 -9.20 15.22 -0.39
C PHE A 101 -8.77 16.66 -0.68
N GLU A 102 -7.54 16.88 -1.14
CA GLU A 102 -7.06 18.19 -1.61
C GLU A 102 -7.96 18.79 -2.70
N SER A 103 -8.46 17.95 -3.61
CA SER A 103 -9.45 18.36 -4.61
C SER A 103 -10.33 17.19 -5.03
N GLU A 104 -11.54 17.50 -5.51
CA GLU A 104 -12.46 16.49 -6.05
C GLU A 104 -11.82 15.71 -7.22
N ALA A 105 -11.07 16.38 -8.09
CA ALA A 105 -10.39 15.74 -9.22
C ALA A 105 -9.39 14.68 -8.76
N LYS A 106 -8.55 15.00 -7.76
CA LYS A 106 -7.56 14.09 -7.18
C LYS A 106 -8.23 12.89 -6.51
N LEU A 107 -9.29 13.15 -5.73
CA LEU A 107 -10.06 12.09 -5.07
C LEU A 107 -10.72 11.14 -6.08
N ARG A 108 -11.32 11.69 -7.16
CA ARG A 108 -11.92 10.90 -8.23
C ARG A 108 -10.90 10.07 -8.99
N ALA A 109 -9.74 10.63 -9.31
CA ALA A 109 -8.64 9.92 -9.95
C ALA A 109 -8.15 8.76 -9.07
N PHE A 110 -7.93 9.01 -7.78
CA PHE A 110 -7.57 7.98 -6.80
C PHE A 110 -8.61 6.86 -6.75
N PHE A 111 -9.90 7.17 -6.58
CA PHE A 111 -10.91 6.13 -6.52
C PHE A 111 -11.11 5.38 -7.83
N ARG A 112 -10.87 6.01 -8.99
CA ARG A 112 -10.83 5.30 -10.28
C ARG A 112 -9.69 4.28 -10.32
N ASN A 113 -8.50 4.67 -9.86
CA ASN A 113 -7.36 3.75 -9.72
C ASN A 113 -7.68 2.54 -8.83
N VAL A 114 -8.43 2.75 -7.75
CA VAL A 114 -8.91 1.68 -6.86
C VAL A 114 -9.98 0.82 -7.53
N SER A 115 -11.08 1.42 -8.00
CA SER A 115 -12.26 0.71 -8.47
C SER A 115 -12.02 -0.08 -9.75
N ASP A 116 -11.24 0.47 -10.68
CA ASP A 116 -10.98 -0.18 -11.98
C ASP A 116 -10.09 -1.41 -11.86
N ARG A 117 -9.46 -1.58 -10.69
CA ARG A 117 -8.47 -2.60 -10.39
C ARG A 117 -8.89 -3.58 -9.31
N LEU A 118 -9.99 -3.31 -8.62
CA LEU A 118 -10.59 -4.31 -7.75
C LEU A 118 -11.31 -5.37 -8.59
N GLU A 119 -10.97 -6.62 -8.36
CA GLU A 119 -11.70 -7.74 -8.93
C GLU A 119 -13.11 -7.82 -8.29
N PRO A 120 -14.11 -8.37 -9.00
CA PRO A 120 -15.43 -8.59 -8.42
C PRO A 120 -15.36 -9.39 -7.11
N GLY A 121 -15.94 -8.84 -6.03
CA GLY A 121 -15.86 -9.41 -4.68
C GLY A 121 -14.59 -9.06 -3.91
N GLY A 122 -13.72 -8.23 -4.48
CA GLY A 122 -12.56 -7.66 -3.81
C GLY A 122 -12.93 -6.56 -2.80
N PHE A 123 -11.95 -6.20 -1.96
CA PHE A 123 -12.14 -5.24 -0.89
C PHE A 123 -11.21 -4.04 -1.03
N PHE A 124 -11.79 -2.84 -0.93
CA PHE A 124 -11.03 -1.66 -0.57
C PHE A 124 -10.99 -1.53 0.95
N ILE A 125 -9.79 -1.48 1.52
CA ILE A 125 -9.59 -1.28 2.96
C ILE A 125 -8.68 -0.08 3.19
N GLY A 126 -8.93 0.65 4.27
CA GLY A 126 -8.11 1.81 4.59
C GLY A 126 -8.35 2.34 5.97
N THR A 127 -7.46 3.23 6.39
CA THR A 127 -7.55 3.97 7.64
C THR A 127 -7.39 5.45 7.33
N THR A 128 -8.24 6.27 7.93
CA THR A 128 -8.19 7.73 7.83
C THR A 128 -8.65 8.35 9.15
N ILE A 129 -8.49 9.67 9.25
CA ILE A 129 -8.95 10.46 10.39
C ILE A 129 -10.49 10.54 10.34
N ASP A 130 -11.14 10.37 11.50
CA ASP A 130 -12.56 10.67 11.67
C ASP A 130 -12.74 12.19 11.73
N SER A 131 -13.35 12.76 10.70
CA SER A 131 -13.57 14.20 10.60
C SER A 131 -14.54 14.73 11.64
N ASP A 132 -15.55 13.95 12.03
CA ASP A 132 -16.59 14.39 12.96
C ASP A 132 -16.01 14.48 14.37
N GLU A 133 -15.23 13.47 14.77
CA GLU A 133 -14.49 13.49 16.04
C GLU A 133 -13.45 14.63 16.07
N LEU A 134 -12.76 14.86 14.96
CA LEU A 134 -11.77 15.94 14.87
C LEU A 134 -12.43 17.32 15.05
N VAL A 135 -13.53 17.57 14.33
CA VAL A 135 -14.27 18.83 14.42
C VAL A 135 -14.90 19.01 15.80
N PHE A 136 -15.47 17.94 16.38
CA PHE A 136 -16.01 17.95 17.73
C PHE A 136 -14.93 18.37 18.74
N ARG A 137 -13.77 17.71 18.74
CA ARG A 137 -12.69 18.04 19.69
C ARG A 137 -12.18 19.46 19.56
N VAL A 138 -12.03 19.96 18.33
CA VAL A 138 -11.55 21.33 18.11
C VAL A 138 -12.60 22.36 18.55
N ARG A 139 -13.89 22.11 18.36
CA ARG A 139 -14.95 23.01 18.84
C ARG A 139 -15.06 23.04 20.36
N GLU A 140 -14.92 21.89 21.02
CA GLU A 140 -15.10 21.79 22.47
C GLU A 140 -13.84 22.17 23.26
N PHE A 141 -12.66 21.86 22.74
CA PHE A 141 -11.38 21.97 23.46
C PHE A 141 -10.32 22.82 22.75
N GLY A 142 -10.66 23.40 21.59
CA GLY A 142 -9.72 24.20 20.80
C GLY A 142 -9.40 25.55 21.43
N ASP A 143 -8.21 26.05 21.12
CA ASP A 143 -7.82 27.41 21.47
C ASP A 143 -8.35 28.45 20.44
N SER A 144 -7.99 29.72 20.63
CA SER A 144 -8.38 30.81 19.72
C SER A 144 -7.86 30.65 18.28
N ASN A 145 -6.98 29.67 18.01
CA ASN A 145 -6.42 29.37 16.70
C ASN A 145 -7.05 28.12 16.08
N ASN A 146 -8.20 27.64 16.58
CA ASN A 146 -8.82 26.38 16.16
C ASN A 146 -7.85 25.18 16.26
N SER A 147 -7.01 25.17 17.30
CA SER A 147 -6.00 24.15 17.50
C SER A 147 -6.23 23.32 18.76
N ILE A 148 -5.88 22.03 18.69
CA ILE A 148 -5.82 21.10 19.82
C ILE A 148 -4.44 20.45 19.87
N SER A 149 -3.87 20.30 21.06
CA SER A 149 -2.54 19.70 21.20
C SER A 149 -2.29 19.06 22.56
N ASN A 150 -1.30 18.18 22.59
CA ASN A 150 -0.69 17.60 23.79
C ASN A 150 0.76 17.20 23.49
N ASP A 151 1.38 16.43 24.38
CA ASP A 151 2.77 15.96 24.25
C ASP A 151 3.03 15.09 23.00
N TYR A 152 2.00 14.59 22.32
CA TYR A 152 2.10 13.63 21.22
C TYR A 152 1.64 14.19 19.88
N PHE A 153 0.70 15.13 19.86
CA PHE A 153 0.16 15.66 18.62
C PHE A 153 -0.20 17.14 18.73
N HIS A 154 -0.26 17.77 17.58
CA HIS A 154 -0.76 19.12 17.40
C HIS A 154 -1.57 19.17 16.10
N VAL A 155 -2.84 19.58 16.18
CA VAL A 155 -3.74 19.72 15.04
C VAL A 155 -4.27 21.15 15.01
N VAL A 156 -4.31 21.74 13.82
CA VAL A 156 -4.90 23.04 13.56
C VAL A 156 -5.91 22.87 12.44
N LEU A 157 -7.15 23.29 12.65
CA LEU A 157 -8.12 23.41 11.57
C LEU A 157 -7.99 24.79 10.90
N PRO A 158 -8.20 24.87 9.57
CA PRO A 158 -8.17 26.12 8.84
C PRO A 158 -9.28 27.09 9.27
#